data_AF-A0A3S1AMQ9-F1
#
_entry.id   AF-A0A3S1AMQ9-F1
#
_cell.length_a   1.000
_cell.length_b   1.000
_cell.length_c   1.000
_cell.angle_alpha   90.00
_cell.angle_beta   90.00
_cell.angle_gamma   90.00
#
_symmetry.space_group_name_H-M   'P 1'
#
loop_
_entity.id
_entity.type
_entity.pdbx_description
1 polymer ?
#
loop_
_entity_poly.entity_id
_entity_poly.type
_entity_poly.pdbx_seq_one_letter_code
_entity_poly.pdbx_strand_id
1 'polypeptide(L)'
;MLGTPKAFRAAPDPPQGGRDGAHTGSGASLCWVKLSLANVPVSANHAGMKASDIKDEDSLRLWLDARPLAETITISQRVALRVAPVWFAAMETAWDNEGKFSNLAHLRLLITAVATGANQTQTMIRVGQVVFNTAISRLAFSSRIANPVKVPISGPDQSDLEPAWAARAAAGYALKLAFDPTSAILRSSDLVFAARAASRLNFKGVWERIKLDCAKMEEGQALDGVPLWGSISNPFQVEMKRTRTRWAQPNSPYTFWLRWYEAALEGRSLNPELERDIALIPNAEWEKGAAHIAGLIALIEERFDLKAQVQALRQQLTFAQTAPADAAHRGHNQPPELIDSAPEVQRQITIIFDTLDDAEKELSKFAPSPSRLKVIGEALLNSAAIIARYCGGIANKAVGAAAVAFGTAGGALAAAKLIQFVTPVKTLGQSITDFALKWLGG
;
A
#
# COMPACT_ATOMS: atom_id res chain seq x y z
N MET A 1 -51.44 -25.97 -27.66
CA MET A 1 -51.12 -26.57 -28.96
C MET A 1 -49.62 -26.74 -29.05
N LEU A 2 -49.20 -27.99 -29.26
CA LEU A 2 -47.82 -28.47 -29.20
C LEU A 2 -47.04 -28.02 -30.44
N GLY A 3 -45.82 -27.50 -30.23
CA GLY A 3 -44.83 -27.25 -31.28
C GLY A 3 -43.54 -28.01 -30.96
N THR A 4 -43.27 -29.04 -31.74
CA THR A 4 -42.17 -30.01 -31.67
C THR A 4 -40.76 -29.40 -31.88
N PRO A 5 -39.70 -29.95 -31.26
CA PRO A 5 -38.32 -29.55 -31.51
C PRO A 5 -37.67 -30.31 -32.67
N LYS A 6 -36.91 -29.58 -33.51
CA LYS A 6 -36.11 -30.11 -34.62
C LYS A 6 -34.86 -30.85 -34.10
N ALA A 7 -34.68 -32.08 -34.58
CA ALA A 7 -33.51 -32.92 -34.35
C ALA A 7 -32.28 -32.43 -35.13
N PHE A 8 -31.14 -32.31 -34.46
CA PHE A 8 -29.82 -32.16 -35.08
C PHE A 8 -29.24 -33.56 -35.35
N ARG A 9 -28.88 -33.83 -36.62
CA ARG A 9 -28.17 -35.04 -37.05
C ARG A 9 -26.71 -34.97 -36.64
N ALA A 10 -26.20 -36.06 -36.07
CA ALA A 10 -24.78 -36.29 -35.82
C ALA A 10 -24.02 -36.52 -37.14
N ALA A 11 -22.81 -35.96 -37.23
CA ALA A 11 -21.84 -36.24 -38.28
C ALA A 11 -21.03 -37.52 -37.94
N PRO A 12 -20.54 -38.27 -38.94
CA PRO A 12 -19.80 -39.51 -38.71
C PRO A 12 -18.34 -39.26 -38.29
N ASP A 13 -17.85 -40.12 -37.41
CA ASP A 13 -16.45 -40.14 -36.93
C ASP A 13 -15.45 -40.43 -38.06
N PRO A 14 -14.28 -39.76 -38.09
CA PRO A 14 -13.18 -40.14 -38.95
C PRO A 14 -12.35 -41.30 -38.36
N PRO A 15 -11.65 -42.08 -39.21
CA PRO A 15 -11.07 -43.36 -38.83
C PRO A 15 -9.84 -43.22 -37.92
N GLN A 16 -9.75 -44.10 -36.93
CA GLN A 16 -8.58 -44.31 -36.09
C GLN A 16 -7.46 -44.98 -36.91
N GLY A 17 -6.45 -44.19 -37.28
CA GLY A 17 -5.19 -44.66 -37.83
C GLY A 17 -4.11 -44.63 -36.77
N GLY A 18 -3.70 -45.81 -36.28
CA GLY A 18 -2.57 -45.97 -35.38
C GLY A 18 -1.24 -45.64 -36.06
N ARG A 19 -0.36 -44.98 -35.30
CA ARG A 19 1.09 -45.07 -35.48
C ARG A 19 1.78 -45.01 -34.12
N ASP A 20 2.47 -46.10 -33.84
CA ASP A 20 3.42 -46.30 -32.77
C ASP A 20 4.66 -45.39 -32.93
N GLY A 21 5.24 -45.05 -31.77
CA GLY A 21 6.70 -44.99 -31.61
C GLY A 21 7.43 -43.73 -32.05
N ALA A 22 7.52 -42.72 -31.17
CA ALA A 22 8.68 -41.84 -31.12
C ALA A 22 8.92 -41.32 -29.69
N HIS A 23 10.16 -41.48 -29.26
CA HIS A 23 10.66 -41.36 -27.89
C HIS A 23 10.47 -39.98 -27.25
N THR A 24 10.12 -40.02 -25.97
CA THR A 24 10.12 -38.93 -25.01
C THR A 24 11.54 -38.38 -24.77
N GLY A 25 11.81 -37.18 -25.29
CA GLY A 25 13.04 -36.42 -25.04
C GLY A 25 12.73 -35.01 -24.55
N SER A 26 12.13 -34.85 -23.37
CA SER A 26 11.92 -33.52 -22.75
C SER A 26 12.06 -33.48 -21.22
N GLY A 27 12.18 -34.64 -20.56
CA GLY A 27 12.35 -34.71 -19.09
C GLY A 27 13.78 -34.52 -18.56
N ALA A 28 14.81 -34.67 -19.41
CA ALA A 28 16.19 -34.70 -18.95
C ALA A 28 16.82 -33.31 -18.71
N SER A 29 16.39 -32.27 -19.44
CA SER A 29 17.05 -30.95 -19.37
C SER A 29 16.74 -30.17 -18.09
N LEU A 30 15.58 -30.38 -17.46
CA LEU A 30 15.20 -29.75 -16.19
C LEU A 30 15.72 -30.51 -14.96
N CYS A 31 16.03 -31.81 -15.09
CA CYS A 31 16.54 -32.62 -13.98
C CYS A 31 18.05 -32.42 -13.77
N TRP A 32 18.83 -32.25 -14.85
CA TRP A 32 20.26 -31.98 -14.77
C TRP A 32 20.59 -30.62 -14.15
N VAL A 33 19.78 -29.58 -14.40
CA VAL A 33 19.96 -28.25 -13.77
C VAL A 33 19.62 -28.28 -12.28
N LYS A 34 18.64 -29.09 -11.84
CA LYS A 34 18.30 -29.25 -10.42
C LYS A 34 19.34 -30.07 -9.64
N LEU A 35 19.95 -31.09 -10.25
CA LEU A 35 20.99 -31.91 -9.61
C LEU A 35 22.38 -31.26 -9.61
N SER A 36 22.69 -30.40 -10.59
CA SER A 36 23.97 -29.67 -10.65
C SER A 36 24.06 -28.46 -9.69
N LEU A 37 22.94 -27.96 -9.17
CA LEU A 37 22.91 -26.71 -8.38
C LEU A 37 22.60 -26.89 -6.90
N ALA A 38 22.22 -28.10 -6.46
CA ALA A 38 21.91 -28.38 -5.05
C ALA A 38 23.17 -28.48 -4.16
N ASN A 39 24.37 -28.43 -4.74
CA ASN A 39 25.64 -28.65 -4.04
C ASN A 39 26.75 -27.66 -4.43
N VAL A 40 26.42 -26.46 -4.92
CA VAL A 40 27.43 -25.39 -4.96
C VAL A 40 27.51 -24.82 -3.54
N PRO A 41 28.53 -25.14 -2.74
CA PRO A 41 28.73 -24.44 -1.48
C PRO A 41 28.83 -22.96 -1.81
N VAL A 42 28.01 -22.13 -1.16
CA VAL A 42 28.23 -20.67 -1.12
C VAL A 42 29.66 -20.51 -0.62
N SER A 43 30.59 -20.23 -1.54
CA SER A 43 32.01 -20.39 -1.21
C SER A 43 32.33 -19.42 -0.07
N ALA A 44 32.92 -19.94 1.00
CA ALA A 44 33.31 -19.17 2.19
C ALA A 44 34.22 -17.95 1.88
N ASN A 45 34.71 -17.81 0.64
CA ASN A 45 35.54 -16.72 0.16
C ASN A 45 34.81 -15.38 -0.07
N HIS A 46 33.49 -15.29 0.08
CA HIS A 46 32.76 -14.00 -0.07
C HIS A 46 32.46 -13.29 1.25
N ALA A 47 32.82 -13.89 2.39
CA ALA A 47 32.71 -13.28 3.70
C ALA A 47 33.75 -12.17 3.86
N GLY A 48 33.45 -10.98 3.34
CA GLY A 48 34.37 -9.83 3.45
C GLY A 48 34.12 -8.70 2.47
N MET A 49 33.29 -8.91 1.43
CA MET A 49 32.96 -7.83 0.51
C MET A 49 32.22 -6.70 1.22
N LYS A 50 32.74 -5.48 1.11
CA LYS A 50 32.12 -4.27 1.67
C LYS A 50 31.30 -3.54 0.62
N ALA A 51 30.33 -2.74 1.06
CA ALA A 51 29.56 -1.88 0.18
C ALA A 51 30.44 -0.91 -0.64
N SER A 52 31.59 -0.50 -0.09
CA SER A 52 32.59 0.32 -0.79
C SER A 52 33.19 -0.35 -2.02
N ASP A 53 33.20 -1.69 -2.07
CA ASP A 53 33.81 -2.48 -3.15
C ASP A 53 32.87 -2.65 -4.35
N ILE A 54 31.60 -2.22 -4.23
CA ILE A 54 30.61 -2.28 -5.30
C ILE A 54 30.95 -1.22 -6.37
N LYS A 55 31.40 -1.70 -7.52
CA LYS A 55 31.79 -0.87 -8.67
C LYS A 55 30.97 -1.13 -9.93
N ASP A 56 30.29 -2.26 -9.96
CA ASP A 56 29.57 -2.79 -11.11
C ASP A 56 28.51 -3.82 -10.68
N GLU A 57 27.89 -4.42 -11.69
CA GLU A 57 26.89 -5.48 -11.59
C GLU A 57 27.39 -6.69 -10.81
N ASP A 58 28.57 -7.22 -11.15
CA ASP A 58 29.09 -8.44 -10.56
C ASP A 58 29.45 -8.24 -9.09
N SER A 59 30.06 -7.09 -8.76
CA SER A 59 30.38 -6.73 -7.38
C SER A 59 29.13 -6.50 -6.52
N LEU A 60 28.07 -5.88 -7.06
CA LEU A 60 26.79 -5.80 -6.37
C LEU A 60 26.19 -7.20 -6.15
N ARG A 61 26.28 -8.08 -7.16
CA ARG A 61 25.78 -9.45 -7.08
C ARG A 61 26.38 -10.21 -5.91
N LEU A 62 27.70 -10.20 -5.84
CA LEU A 62 28.48 -10.88 -4.81
C LEU A 62 28.16 -10.34 -3.42
N TRP A 63 27.98 -9.01 -3.30
CA TRP A 63 27.56 -8.40 -2.04
C TRP A 63 26.17 -8.91 -1.61
N LEU A 64 25.18 -8.89 -2.51
CA LEU A 64 23.80 -9.32 -2.20
C LEU A 64 23.68 -10.80 -1.87
N ASP A 65 24.48 -11.66 -2.49
CA ASP A 65 24.48 -13.11 -2.22
C ASP A 65 24.87 -13.43 -0.76
N ALA A 66 25.57 -12.52 -0.10
CA ALA A 66 25.96 -12.63 1.31
C ALA A 66 24.95 -11.98 2.29
N ARG A 67 23.86 -11.35 1.82
CA ARG A 67 22.92 -10.59 2.67
C ARG A 67 21.61 -11.34 2.94
N PRO A 68 20.90 -11.01 4.04
CA PRO A 68 19.53 -11.46 4.26
C PRO A 68 18.59 -11.05 3.13
N LEU A 69 17.62 -11.92 2.81
CA LEU A 69 16.65 -11.70 1.73
C LEU A 69 15.90 -10.36 1.86
N ALA A 70 15.51 -9.97 3.08
CA ALA A 70 14.79 -8.72 3.33
C ALA A 70 15.58 -7.49 2.86
N GLU A 71 16.90 -7.52 3.01
CA GLU A 71 17.77 -6.43 2.55
C GLU A 71 17.88 -6.41 1.03
N THR A 72 18.04 -7.58 0.38
CA THR A 72 18.04 -7.70 -1.08
C THR A 72 16.75 -7.14 -1.68
N ILE A 73 15.59 -7.46 -1.08
CA ILE A 73 14.29 -6.94 -1.49
C ILE A 73 14.25 -5.41 -1.35
N THR A 74 14.71 -4.89 -0.21
CA THR A 74 14.70 -3.45 0.07
C THR A 74 15.57 -2.68 -0.93
N ILE A 75 16.78 -3.16 -1.24
CA ILE A 75 17.63 -2.54 -2.27
C ILE A 75 16.94 -2.59 -3.64
N SER A 76 16.32 -3.72 -3.98
CA SER A 76 15.63 -3.89 -5.27
C SER A 76 14.46 -2.93 -5.44
N GLN A 77 13.63 -2.78 -4.41
CA GLN A 77 12.53 -1.82 -4.40
C GLN A 77 13.03 -0.39 -4.61
N ARG A 78 14.10 0.00 -3.90
CA ARG A 78 14.68 1.35 -4.01
C ARG A 78 15.27 1.61 -5.40
N VAL A 79 15.92 0.61 -6.00
CA VAL A 79 16.38 0.69 -7.40
C VAL A 79 15.21 0.88 -8.35
N ALA A 80 14.15 0.07 -8.21
CA ALA A 80 12.96 0.16 -9.06
C ALA A 80 12.26 1.53 -8.93
N LEU A 81 12.14 2.05 -7.70
CA LEU A 81 11.58 3.39 -7.45
C LEU A 81 12.44 4.48 -8.10
N ARG A 82 13.77 4.41 -8.01
CA ARG A 82 14.66 5.41 -8.61
C ARG A 82 14.45 5.56 -10.11
N VAL A 83 14.20 4.47 -10.83
CA VAL A 83 14.00 4.50 -12.29
C VAL A 83 12.54 4.62 -12.72
N ALA A 84 11.59 4.61 -11.79
CA ALA A 84 10.16 4.69 -12.10
C ALA A 84 9.76 5.91 -12.97
N PRO A 85 10.34 7.12 -12.79
CA PRO A 85 9.99 8.27 -13.65
C PRO A 85 10.23 8.05 -15.13
N VAL A 86 11.22 7.24 -15.49
CA VAL A 86 11.52 6.90 -16.89
C VAL A 86 10.36 6.12 -17.50
N TRP A 87 9.80 5.17 -16.76
CA TRP A 87 8.61 4.45 -17.18
C TRP A 87 7.39 5.38 -17.28
N PHE A 88 7.20 6.23 -16.27
CA PHE A 88 6.06 7.15 -16.23
C PHE A 88 6.03 8.07 -17.44
N ALA A 89 7.18 8.68 -17.78
CA ALA A 89 7.31 9.55 -18.94
C ALA A 89 7.12 8.81 -20.27
N ALA A 90 7.65 7.59 -20.41
CA ALA A 90 7.53 6.81 -21.65
C ALA A 90 6.09 6.34 -21.93
N MET A 91 5.31 6.03 -20.89
CA MET A 91 3.90 5.66 -21.07
C MET A 91 3.04 6.84 -21.55
N GLU A 92 3.49 8.08 -21.35
CA GLU A 92 2.73 9.28 -21.69
C GLU A 92 2.80 9.66 -23.18
N THR A 93 3.81 9.21 -23.92
CA THR A 93 4.11 9.70 -25.28
C THR A 93 3.67 8.77 -26.42
N ALA A 94 3.70 7.44 -26.22
CA ALA A 94 3.52 6.50 -27.35
C ALA A 94 2.62 5.29 -27.07
N TRP A 95 2.52 4.81 -25.82
CA TRP A 95 1.92 3.50 -25.53
C TRP A 95 0.52 3.49 -24.91
N ASP A 96 0.03 4.64 -24.44
CA ASP A 96 -1.33 4.76 -23.90
C ASP A 96 -2.40 4.42 -24.97
N ASN A 97 -2.10 4.69 -26.24
CA ASN A 97 -3.03 4.52 -27.36
C ASN A 97 -3.34 3.05 -27.73
N GLU A 98 -2.47 2.10 -27.36
CA GLU A 98 -2.71 0.67 -27.64
C GLU A 98 -3.35 -0.08 -26.45
N GLY A 99 -3.51 0.55 -25.28
CA GLY A 99 -4.16 -0.03 -24.09
C GLY A 99 -3.46 -1.24 -23.46
N LYS A 100 -2.32 -1.70 -24.02
CA LYS A 100 -1.60 -2.92 -23.57
C LYS A 100 -0.70 -2.68 -22.36
N PHE A 101 -0.17 -1.46 -22.22
CA PHE A 101 0.73 -1.05 -21.13
C PHE A 101 0.16 0.18 -20.45
N SER A 102 0.14 0.18 -19.11
CA SER A 102 -0.35 1.32 -18.33
C SER A 102 0.58 1.61 -17.17
N ASN A 103 0.64 2.89 -16.78
CA ASN A 103 1.28 3.32 -15.53
C ASN A 103 0.70 2.57 -14.34
N LEU A 104 -0.61 2.32 -14.32
CA LEU A 104 -1.29 1.58 -13.26
C LEU A 104 -0.70 0.18 -13.04
N ALA A 105 -0.42 -0.57 -14.12
CA ALA A 105 0.16 -1.91 -14.00
C ALA A 105 1.58 -1.87 -13.40
N HIS A 106 2.36 -0.85 -13.72
CA HIS A 106 3.70 -0.67 -13.15
C HIS A 106 3.65 -0.20 -11.70
N LEU A 107 2.76 0.74 -11.37
CA LEU A 107 2.53 1.20 -10.01
C LEU A 107 2.09 0.05 -9.09
N ARG A 108 1.24 -0.85 -9.59
CA ARG A 108 0.87 -2.08 -8.89
C ARG A 108 2.06 -2.98 -8.60
N LEU A 109 2.97 -3.17 -9.56
CA LEU A 109 4.19 -3.93 -9.34
C LEU A 109 5.02 -3.33 -8.21
N LEU A 110 5.23 -2.02 -8.26
CA LEU A 110 6.03 -1.30 -7.27
C LEU A 110 5.41 -1.36 -5.87
N ILE A 111 4.13 -1.02 -5.70
CA ILE A 111 3.49 -1.04 -4.38
C ILE A 111 3.38 -2.45 -3.81
N THR A 112 3.15 -3.46 -4.65
CA THR A 112 3.13 -4.87 -4.19
C THR A 112 4.51 -5.30 -3.74
N ALA A 113 5.57 -4.89 -4.46
CA ALA A 113 6.94 -5.17 -4.05
C ALA A 113 7.21 -4.54 -2.69
N VAL A 114 6.95 -3.24 -2.53
CA VAL A 114 7.11 -2.48 -1.26
C VAL A 114 6.36 -3.15 -0.11
N ALA A 115 5.06 -3.38 -0.27
CA ALA A 115 4.22 -3.99 0.75
C ALA A 115 4.67 -5.41 1.15
N THR A 116 5.15 -6.21 0.20
CA THR A 116 5.63 -7.58 0.49
C THR A 116 6.95 -7.55 1.25
N GLY A 117 7.86 -6.61 0.94
CA GLY A 117 9.10 -6.45 1.68
C GLY A 117 8.90 -6.04 3.14
N ALA A 118 7.91 -5.18 3.40
CA ALA A 118 7.55 -4.78 4.77
C ALA A 118 6.84 -5.89 5.55
N ASN A 119 6.09 -6.78 4.87
CA ASN A 119 5.23 -7.76 5.53
C ASN A 119 5.09 -9.06 4.73
N GLN A 120 6.05 -9.98 4.90
CA GLN A 120 6.13 -11.28 4.19
C GLN A 120 5.08 -12.30 4.66
N THR A 121 3.80 -11.96 4.54
CA THR A 121 2.71 -12.91 4.78
C THR A 121 2.50 -13.80 3.56
N GLN A 122 2.00 -15.03 3.77
CA GLN A 122 1.65 -15.94 2.67
C GLN A 122 0.66 -15.32 1.67
N THR A 123 -0.23 -14.46 2.15
CA THR A 123 -1.17 -13.72 1.30
C THR A 123 -0.44 -12.76 0.36
N MET A 124 0.52 -11.98 0.88
CA MET A 124 1.31 -11.06 0.06
C MET A 124 2.16 -11.81 -0.97
N ILE A 125 2.73 -12.96 -0.60
CA ILE A 125 3.47 -13.84 -1.53
C ILE A 125 2.57 -14.27 -2.70
N ARG A 126 1.35 -14.75 -2.43
CA ARG A 126 0.40 -15.15 -3.48
C ARG A 126 0.00 -13.99 -4.38
N VAL A 127 -0.26 -12.82 -3.80
CA VAL A 127 -0.57 -11.61 -4.57
C VAL A 127 0.60 -11.22 -5.45
N GLY A 128 1.82 -11.24 -4.92
CA GLY A 128 3.05 -10.98 -5.68
C GLY A 128 3.20 -11.92 -6.89
N GLN A 129 2.96 -13.23 -6.70
CA GLN A 129 2.97 -14.22 -7.78
C GLN A 129 1.96 -13.89 -8.88
N VAL A 130 0.72 -13.56 -8.51
CA VAL A 130 -0.34 -13.21 -9.47
C VAL A 130 0.01 -11.95 -10.24
N VAL A 131 0.46 -10.90 -9.54
CA VAL A 131 0.83 -9.62 -10.14
C VAL A 131 2.00 -9.81 -11.10
N PHE A 132 3.02 -10.56 -10.70
CA PHE A 132 4.18 -10.85 -11.53
C PHE A 132 3.83 -11.67 -12.77
N ASN A 133 3.08 -12.77 -12.61
CA ASN A 133 2.67 -13.61 -13.73
C ASN A 133 1.80 -12.83 -14.73
N THR A 134 0.93 -11.95 -14.24
CA THR A 134 0.13 -11.04 -15.09
C THR A 134 1.03 -10.07 -15.84
N ALA A 135 2.01 -9.47 -15.17
CA ALA A 135 2.96 -8.55 -15.79
C ALA A 135 3.87 -9.23 -16.82
N ILE A 136 4.34 -10.45 -16.55
CA ILE A 136 5.19 -11.24 -17.44
C ILE A 136 4.39 -11.75 -18.64
N SER A 137 3.14 -12.17 -18.48
CA SER A 137 2.31 -12.60 -19.63
C SER A 137 2.14 -11.46 -20.64
N ARG A 138 2.02 -10.21 -20.15
CA ARG A 138 2.00 -9.01 -21.01
C ARG A 138 3.36 -8.69 -21.64
N LEU A 139 4.46 -8.99 -20.95
CA LEU A 139 5.83 -8.84 -21.46
C LEU A 139 6.21 -9.91 -22.50
N ALA A 140 5.80 -11.17 -22.29
CA ALA A 140 6.05 -12.26 -23.24
C ALA A 140 5.24 -12.06 -24.54
N PHE A 141 4.08 -11.39 -24.44
CA PHE A 141 3.34 -10.93 -25.60
C PHE A 141 4.10 -9.84 -26.37
N SER A 142 4.72 -8.86 -25.68
CA SER A 142 5.53 -7.85 -26.37
C SER A 142 6.86 -8.38 -26.89
N SER A 143 7.53 -9.31 -26.21
CA SER A 143 8.77 -9.91 -26.72
C SER A 143 8.53 -10.81 -27.93
N ARG A 144 7.32 -11.34 -28.12
CA ARG A 144 6.91 -12.00 -29.38
C ARG A 144 6.66 -11.01 -30.52
N ILE A 145 6.26 -9.77 -30.20
CA ILE A 145 6.19 -8.66 -31.16
C ILE A 145 7.60 -8.07 -31.42
N ALA A 146 8.49 -8.14 -30.43
CA ALA A 146 9.87 -7.66 -30.49
C ALA A 146 10.89 -8.74 -30.90
N ASN A 147 10.45 -9.98 -31.16
CA ASN A 147 11.21 -10.92 -31.97
C ASN A 147 11.38 -10.24 -33.33
N PRO A 148 12.57 -10.23 -33.97
CA PRO A 148 12.86 -9.42 -35.16
C PRO A 148 12.17 -9.95 -36.44
N VAL A 149 10.90 -10.34 -36.36
CA VAL A 149 9.98 -10.00 -37.42
C VAL A 149 10.08 -8.49 -37.53
N LYS A 150 10.67 -8.03 -38.62
CA LYS A 150 10.79 -6.63 -39.02
C LYS A 150 9.41 -5.99 -39.01
N VAL A 151 8.88 -5.63 -37.84
CA VAL A 151 7.85 -4.61 -37.73
C VAL A 151 8.65 -3.33 -37.80
N PRO A 152 8.64 -2.62 -38.94
CA PRO A 152 9.28 -1.33 -38.99
C PRO A 152 8.40 -0.42 -38.13
N ILE A 153 8.76 -0.30 -36.85
CA ILE A 153 8.37 0.87 -36.07
C ILE A 153 9.29 1.98 -36.59
N SER A 154 9.03 2.41 -37.82
CA SER A 154 9.65 3.57 -38.46
C SER A 154 8.98 4.83 -37.89
N GLY A 155 9.15 5.01 -36.59
CA GLY A 155 8.81 6.21 -35.85
C GLY A 155 10.05 6.71 -35.11
N PRO A 156 10.15 8.02 -34.85
CA PRO A 156 11.26 8.61 -34.11
C PRO A 156 11.36 8.02 -32.68
N ASP A 157 12.59 7.84 -32.20
CA ASP A 157 13.01 7.53 -30.83
C ASP A 157 12.85 6.10 -30.29
N GLN A 158 13.48 5.14 -30.96
CA GLN A 158 13.80 3.83 -30.38
C GLN A 158 14.73 3.93 -29.13
N SER A 159 15.46 5.03 -28.98
CA SER A 159 16.35 5.32 -27.84
C SER A 159 15.61 5.47 -26.50
N ASP A 160 14.36 5.92 -26.52
CA ASP A 160 13.59 6.21 -25.30
C ASP A 160 12.88 4.96 -24.76
N LEU A 161 12.77 3.91 -25.57
CA LEU A 161 12.06 2.68 -25.23
C LEU A 161 12.90 1.75 -24.37
N GLU A 162 14.19 1.61 -24.66
CA GLU A 162 15.09 0.74 -23.86
C GLU A 162 15.08 1.11 -22.37
N PRO A 163 15.23 2.39 -21.99
CA PRO A 163 15.17 2.81 -20.60
C PRO A 163 13.86 2.52 -19.89
N ALA A 164 12.73 2.67 -20.59
CA ALA A 164 11.42 2.35 -20.03
C ALA A 164 11.28 0.85 -19.75
N TRP A 165 11.69 0.00 -20.70
CA TRP A 165 11.71 -1.45 -20.48
C TRP A 165 12.61 -1.86 -19.32
N ALA A 166 13.76 -1.20 -19.22
CA ALA A 166 14.69 -1.31 -18.11
C ALA A 166 14.01 -1.00 -16.76
N ALA A 167 13.31 0.13 -16.66
CA ALA A 167 12.58 0.51 -15.44
C ALA A 167 11.47 -0.49 -15.09
N ARG A 168 10.71 -0.97 -16.09
CA ARG A 168 9.70 -2.02 -15.86
C ARG A 168 10.29 -3.34 -15.40
N ALA A 169 11.38 -3.78 -16.03
CA ALA A 169 12.09 -4.98 -15.63
C ALA A 169 12.55 -4.88 -14.18
N ALA A 170 13.10 -3.71 -13.77
CA ALA A 170 13.49 -3.45 -12.40
C ALA A 170 12.34 -3.66 -11.39
N ALA A 171 11.15 -3.13 -11.67
CA ALA A 171 9.96 -3.34 -10.83
C ALA A 171 9.51 -4.80 -10.81
N GLY A 172 9.52 -5.48 -11.96
CA GLY A 172 9.16 -6.90 -12.07
C GLY A 172 10.10 -7.80 -11.26
N TYR A 173 11.41 -7.55 -11.34
CA TYR A 173 12.42 -8.28 -10.59
C TYR A 173 12.37 -8.00 -9.09
N ALA A 174 12.17 -6.74 -8.68
CA ALA A 174 11.96 -6.39 -7.27
C ALA A 174 10.74 -7.13 -6.68
N LEU A 175 9.66 -7.26 -7.46
CA LEU A 175 8.50 -8.03 -7.04
C LEU A 175 8.82 -9.53 -6.97
N LYS A 176 9.45 -10.11 -8.00
CA LYS A 176 9.85 -11.53 -8.03
C LYS A 176 10.65 -11.93 -6.80
N LEU A 177 11.63 -11.10 -6.46
CA LEU A 177 12.43 -11.24 -5.25
C LEU A 177 11.61 -11.26 -3.96
N ALA A 178 10.55 -10.45 -3.91
CA ALA A 178 9.72 -10.33 -2.73
C ALA A 178 8.86 -11.58 -2.45
N PHE A 179 8.51 -12.37 -3.46
CA PHE A 179 7.61 -13.53 -3.28
C PHE A 179 8.24 -14.90 -3.59
N ASP A 180 9.36 -14.99 -4.31
CA ASP A 180 10.07 -16.25 -4.57
C ASP A 180 11.39 -16.30 -3.79
N PRO A 181 11.35 -16.68 -2.49
CA PRO A 181 12.55 -16.82 -1.70
C PRO A 181 13.37 -18.05 -2.13
N THR A 182 12.89 -18.95 -2.98
CA THR A 182 13.54 -20.26 -3.15
C THR A 182 14.77 -20.27 -4.05
N SER A 183 15.01 -19.23 -4.85
CA SER A 183 16.12 -19.23 -5.81
C SER A 183 17.22 -18.21 -5.48
N ALA A 184 18.04 -18.46 -4.44
CA ALA A 184 19.15 -17.59 -4.05
C ALA A 184 20.03 -17.12 -5.24
N ILE A 185 20.33 -18.04 -6.18
CA ILE A 185 21.17 -17.78 -7.37
C ILE A 185 20.50 -16.81 -8.37
N LEU A 186 19.16 -16.82 -8.47
CA LEU A 186 18.42 -15.90 -9.35
C LEU A 186 18.17 -14.54 -8.68
N ARG A 187 18.32 -14.43 -7.35
CA ARG A 187 17.99 -13.20 -6.62
C ARG A 187 18.89 -12.04 -7.03
N SER A 188 20.20 -12.29 -6.99
CA SER A 188 21.21 -11.29 -7.26
C SER A 188 21.28 -10.95 -8.74
N SER A 189 21.04 -11.91 -9.65
CA SER A 189 20.97 -11.63 -11.09
C SER A 189 19.81 -10.72 -11.46
N ASP A 190 18.63 -10.93 -10.88
CA ASP A 190 17.42 -10.18 -11.19
C ASP A 190 17.55 -8.69 -10.76
N LEU A 191 18.15 -8.44 -9.58
CA LEU A 191 18.51 -7.08 -9.13
C LEU A 191 19.64 -6.48 -9.98
N VAL A 192 20.64 -7.26 -10.35
CA VAL A 192 21.70 -6.80 -11.24
C VAL A 192 21.16 -6.37 -12.60
N PHE A 193 20.18 -7.10 -13.16
CA PHE A 193 19.49 -6.66 -14.37
C PHE A 193 18.74 -5.35 -14.16
N ALA A 194 18.09 -5.15 -13.02
CA ALA A 194 17.44 -3.89 -12.65
C ALA A 194 18.44 -2.72 -12.55
N ALA A 195 19.58 -2.94 -11.91
CA ALA A 195 20.64 -1.96 -11.75
C ALA A 195 21.34 -1.65 -13.08
N ARG A 196 21.57 -2.66 -13.93
CA ARG A 196 22.08 -2.52 -15.30
C ARG A 196 21.15 -1.68 -16.16
N ALA A 197 19.87 -2.02 -16.12
CA ALA A 197 18.81 -1.30 -16.77
C ALA A 197 18.88 0.20 -16.40
N ALA A 198 19.00 0.49 -15.10
CA ALA A 198 19.15 1.84 -14.59
C ALA A 198 20.47 2.51 -15.02
N SER A 199 21.57 1.76 -15.10
CA SER A 199 22.90 2.31 -15.40
C SER A 199 23.15 2.54 -16.89
N ARG A 200 22.42 1.86 -17.78
CA ARG A 200 22.44 2.11 -19.25
C ARG A 200 21.98 3.52 -19.62
N LEU A 201 21.26 4.18 -18.72
CA LEU A 201 20.97 5.61 -18.79
C LEU A 201 22.20 6.50 -18.52
N ASN A 202 23.39 5.90 -18.36
CA ASN A 202 24.69 6.54 -18.19
C ASN A 202 24.82 7.41 -16.93
N PHE A 203 24.01 7.14 -15.90
CA PHE A 203 24.02 7.91 -14.66
C PHE A 203 24.88 7.26 -13.59
N LYS A 204 26.11 7.77 -13.42
CA LYS A 204 26.99 7.43 -12.27
C LYS A 204 26.28 7.54 -10.91
N GLY A 205 25.34 8.48 -10.80
CA GLY A 205 24.57 8.71 -9.57
C GLY A 205 23.75 7.50 -9.10
N VAL A 206 23.26 6.61 -9.99
CA VAL A 206 22.48 5.43 -9.57
C VAL A 206 23.36 4.48 -8.76
N TRP A 207 24.55 4.14 -9.26
CA TRP A 207 25.48 3.24 -8.58
C TRP A 207 25.99 3.82 -7.26
N GLU A 208 26.21 5.13 -7.20
CA GLU A 208 26.56 5.82 -5.96
C GLU A 208 25.45 5.71 -4.91
N ARG A 209 24.17 5.83 -5.31
CA ARG A 209 23.05 5.65 -4.39
C ARG A 209 22.86 4.20 -3.94
N ILE A 210 23.04 3.23 -4.85
CA ILE A 210 23.01 1.81 -4.48
C ILE A 210 24.10 1.50 -3.45
N LYS A 211 25.34 1.94 -3.70
CA LYS A 211 26.45 1.82 -2.76
C LYS A 211 26.13 2.40 -1.39
N LEU A 212 25.59 3.62 -1.35
CA LEU A 212 25.26 4.29 -0.10
C LEU A 212 24.17 3.55 0.68
N ASP A 213 23.12 3.06 -0.01
CA ASP A 213 22.08 2.25 0.62
C ASP A 213 22.69 0.95 1.21
N CYS A 214 23.59 0.29 0.47
CA CYS A 214 24.28 -0.92 0.94
C CYS A 214 25.15 -0.62 2.17
N ALA A 215 25.90 0.49 2.17
CA ALA A 215 26.74 0.90 3.30
C ALA A 215 25.91 1.16 4.57
N LYS A 216 24.78 1.86 4.44
CA LYS A 216 23.84 2.08 5.55
C LYS A 216 23.31 0.77 6.13
N MET A 217 23.02 -0.23 5.28
CA MET A 217 22.60 -1.56 5.74
C MET A 217 23.74 -2.32 6.44
N GLU A 218 24.99 -2.17 6.00
CA GLU A 218 26.14 -2.73 6.72
C GLU A 218 26.31 -2.14 8.11
N GLU A 219 25.95 -0.86 8.29
CA GLU A 219 25.90 -0.16 9.57
C GLU A 219 24.66 -0.52 10.42
N GLY A 220 23.78 -1.40 9.94
CA GLY A 220 22.55 -1.81 10.63
C GLY A 220 21.44 -0.76 10.59
N GLN A 221 21.53 0.26 9.72
CA GLN A 221 20.48 1.26 9.55
C GLN A 221 19.35 0.71 8.68
N ALA A 222 18.11 0.86 9.14
CA ALA A 222 16.96 0.71 8.27
C ALA A 222 16.97 1.79 7.17
N LEU A 223 16.54 1.44 5.96
CA LEU A 223 16.39 2.41 4.86
C LEU A 223 15.01 3.08 4.82
N ASP A 224 14.11 2.70 5.73
CA ASP A 224 12.91 3.46 6.01
C ASP A 224 13.32 4.86 6.52
N GLY A 225 12.66 5.92 6.06
CA GLY A 225 13.11 7.28 6.39
C GLY A 225 14.18 7.85 5.45
N VAL A 226 14.84 7.04 4.61
CA VAL A 226 16.01 7.49 3.82
C VAL A 226 15.60 7.96 2.43
N PRO A 227 15.82 9.23 2.05
CA PRO A 227 15.51 9.74 0.72
C PRO A 227 16.17 8.93 -0.39
N LEU A 228 15.45 8.70 -1.49
CA LEU A 228 15.95 7.88 -2.61
C LEU A 228 17.26 8.45 -3.19
N TRP A 229 17.35 9.77 -3.34
CA TRP A 229 18.51 10.47 -3.93
C TRP A 229 19.37 11.25 -2.92
N GLY A 230 18.86 11.50 -1.70
CA GLY A 230 19.62 12.15 -0.64
C GLY A 230 20.04 13.55 -1.03
N SER A 231 21.33 13.87 -0.89
CA SER A 231 21.91 15.16 -1.29
C SER A 231 22.24 15.25 -2.79
N ILE A 232 22.21 14.14 -3.53
CA ILE A 232 22.49 14.13 -4.97
C ILE A 232 21.21 14.52 -5.71
N SER A 233 21.36 15.34 -6.75
CA SER A 233 20.24 15.69 -7.62
C SER A 233 19.67 14.44 -8.29
N ASN A 234 18.34 14.28 -8.26
CA ASN A 234 17.67 13.21 -8.98
C ASN A 234 17.93 13.38 -10.50
N PRO A 235 18.56 12.40 -11.16
CA PRO A 235 18.85 12.47 -12.60
C PRO A 235 17.59 12.50 -13.46
N PHE A 236 16.45 12.03 -12.93
CA PHE A 236 15.18 11.94 -13.64
C PHE A 236 14.21 13.09 -13.32
N GLN A 237 14.73 14.26 -12.94
CA GLN A 237 13.87 15.42 -12.63
C GLN A 237 13.10 15.92 -13.85
N VAL A 238 13.64 15.76 -15.07
CA VAL A 238 12.96 16.19 -16.30
C VAL A 238 11.75 15.31 -16.59
N GLU A 239 11.95 13.99 -16.55
CA GLU A 239 10.91 12.97 -16.69
C GLU A 239 9.86 13.16 -15.59
N MET A 240 10.31 13.29 -14.34
CA MET A 240 9.40 13.47 -13.21
C MET A 240 8.62 14.78 -13.29
N LYS A 241 9.21 15.86 -13.79
CA LYS A 241 8.50 17.14 -13.99
C LYS A 241 7.35 16.99 -14.99
N ARG A 242 7.55 16.24 -16.09
CA ARG A 242 6.47 15.95 -17.06
C ARG A 242 5.34 15.17 -16.41
N THR A 243 5.68 14.08 -15.72
CA THR A 243 4.70 13.24 -15.00
C THR A 243 3.92 14.05 -13.95
N ARG A 244 4.60 14.90 -13.16
CA ARG A 244 3.96 15.80 -12.18
C ARG A 244 2.89 16.67 -12.82
N THR A 245 3.23 17.37 -13.91
CA THR A 245 2.29 18.28 -14.57
C THR A 245 1.00 17.58 -14.98
N ARG A 246 1.08 16.32 -15.41
CA ARG A 246 -0.09 15.54 -15.83
C ARG A 246 -0.83 14.91 -14.65
N TRP A 247 -0.11 14.35 -13.69
CA TRP A 247 -0.72 13.65 -12.55
C TRP A 247 -1.32 14.61 -11.53
N ALA A 248 -0.87 15.86 -11.48
CA ALA A 248 -1.40 16.90 -10.59
C ALA A 248 -2.66 17.61 -11.14
N GLN A 249 -3.20 17.19 -12.28
CA GLN A 249 -4.45 17.74 -12.79
C GLN A 249 -5.62 17.44 -11.84
N PRO A 250 -6.61 18.35 -11.70
CA PRO A 250 -7.80 18.08 -10.91
C PRO A 250 -8.47 16.76 -11.34
N ASN A 251 -8.88 15.95 -10.37
CA ASN A 251 -9.52 14.64 -10.57
C ASN A 251 -8.63 13.60 -11.29
N SER A 252 -7.31 13.81 -11.34
CA SER A 252 -6.39 12.80 -11.85
C SER A 252 -6.47 11.52 -11.01
N PRO A 253 -6.65 10.34 -11.62
CA PRO A 253 -6.62 9.06 -10.90
C PRO A 253 -5.22 8.71 -10.38
N TYR A 254 -4.21 9.54 -10.70
CA TYR A 254 -2.83 9.36 -10.27
C TYR A 254 -2.41 10.24 -9.09
N THR A 255 -3.35 10.96 -8.47
CA THR A 255 -3.05 11.86 -7.35
C THR A 255 -2.43 11.12 -6.16
N PHE A 256 -2.98 9.96 -5.78
CA PHE A 256 -2.40 9.09 -4.74
C PHE A 256 -0.97 8.68 -5.11
N TRP A 257 -0.78 8.18 -6.33
CA TRP A 257 0.50 7.66 -6.80
C TRP A 257 1.60 8.73 -6.85
N LEU A 258 1.23 9.97 -7.19
CA LEU A 258 2.13 11.11 -7.14
C LEU A 258 2.60 11.37 -5.70
N ARG A 259 1.65 11.50 -4.76
CA ARG A 259 1.95 11.69 -3.32
C ARG A 259 2.79 10.53 -2.77
N TRP A 260 2.46 9.30 -3.15
CA TRP A 260 3.17 8.10 -2.73
C TRP A 260 4.62 8.07 -3.21
N TYR A 261 4.85 8.37 -4.48
CA TYR A 261 6.19 8.43 -5.03
C TYR A 261 7.02 9.60 -4.47
N GLU A 262 6.39 10.77 -4.26
CA GLU A 262 7.06 11.92 -3.65
C GLU A 262 7.46 11.69 -2.20
N ALA A 263 6.60 11.01 -1.42
CA ALA A 263 6.94 10.56 -0.09
C ALA A 263 8.19 9.66 -0.12
N ALA A 264 8.23 8.66 -1.00
CA ALA A 264 9.39 7.80 -1.18
C ALA A 264 10.66 8.58 -1.57
N LEU A 265 10.57 9.55 -2.51
CA LEU A 265 11.69 10.40 -2.92
C LEU A 265 12.31 11.14 -1.73
N GLU A 266 11.47 11.65 -0.83
CA GLU A 266 11.84 12.42 0.35
C GLU A 266 12.19 11.54 1.56
N GLY A 267 12.07 10.22 1.43
CA GLY A 267 12.26 9.30 2.54
C GLY A 267 11.13 9.33 3.55
N ARG A 268 9.98 9.93 3.24
CA ARG A 268 8.79 9.82 4.08
C ARG A 268 8.16 8.46 3.84
N SER A 269 8.06 7.66 4.89
CA SER A 269 7.33 6.40 4.85
C SER A 269 5.83 6.70 4.82
N LEU A 270 5.09 6.06 3.91
CA LEU A 270 3.65 5.99 4.02
C LEU A 270 3.26 4.85 4.93
N ASN A 271 2.03 4.86 5.44
CA ASN A 271 1.54 3.84 6.35
C ASN A 271 1.68 2.44 5.70
N PRO A 272 2.52 1.53 6.24
CA PRO A 272 2.74 0.22 5.63
C PRO A 272 1.47 -0.65 5.57
N GLU A 273 0.53 -0.46 6.50
CA GLU A 273 -0.77 -1.15 6.47
C GLU A 273 -1.64 -0.63 5.31
N LEU A 274 -1.59 0.67 5.02
CA LEU A 274 -2.30 1.28 3.89
C LEU A 274 -1.74 0.73 2.57
N GLU A 275 -0.42 0.74 2.40
CA GLU A 275 0.21 0.22 1.18
C GLU A 275 -0.08 -1.26 0.96
N ARG A 276 -0.07 -2.05 2.05
CA ARG A 276 -0.48 -3.45 2.04
C ARG A 276 -1.92 -3.60 1.55
N ASP A 277 -2.86 -2.85 2.11
CA ASP A 277 -4.26 -2.98 1.73
C ASP A 277 -4.51 -2.55 0.28
N ILE A 278 -3.78 -1.56 -0.24
CA ILE A 278 -3.82 -1.22 -1.67
C ILE A 278 -3.24 -2.35 -2.52
N ALA A 279 -2.12 -2.95 -2.13
CA ALA A 279 -1.53 -4.07 -2.85
C ALA A 279 -2.46 -5.31 -2.88
N LEU A 280 -3.25 -5.51 -1.82
CA LEU A 280 -4.20 -6.61 -1.68
C LEU A 280 -5.50 -6.42 -2.47
N ILE A 281 -5.71 -5.28 -3.14
CA ILE A 281 -6.87 -5.10 -4.03
C ILE A 281 -6.94 -6.25 -5.06
N PRO A 282 -8.09 -6.93 -5.22
CA PRO A 282 -8.21 -8.09 -6.09
C PRO A 282 -7.84 -7.79 -7.54
N ASN A 283 -7.24 -8.76 -8.24
CA ASN A 283 -6.79 -8.57 -9.62
C ASN A 283 -7.90 -8.08 -10.56
N ALA A 284 -9.12 -8.59 -10.40
CA ALA A 284 -10.27 -8.20 -11.21
C ALA A 284 -10.56 -6.69 -11.13
N GLU A 285 -10.31 -6.06 -9.98
CA GLU A 285 -10.53 -4.62 -9.79
C GLU A 285 -9.47 -3.80 -10.53
N TRP A 286 -8.22 -4.28 -10.58
CA TRP A 286 -7.14 -3.60 -11.33
C TRP A 286 -7.39 -3.58 -12.83
N GLU A 287 -8.10 -4.57 -13.37
CA GLU A 287 -8.47 -4.60 -14.79
C GLU A 287 -9.61 -3.62 -15.14
N LYS A 288 -10.32 -3.07 -14.15
CA LYS A 288 -11.36 -2.03 -14.36
C LYS A 288 -10.77 -0.64 -14.64
N GLY A 289 -9.44 -0.47 -14.51
CA GLY A 289 -8.72 0.74 -14.91
C GLY A 289 -8.42 1.73 -13.78
N ALA A 290 -7.71 2.80 -14.13
CA ALA A 290 -7.09 3.70 -13.15
C ALA A 290 -8.10 4.50 -12.32
N ALA A 291 -9.19 4.97 -12.94
CA ALA A 291 -10.24 5.70 -12.23
C ALA A 291 -10.92 4.83 -11.16
N HIS A 292 -11.20 3.57 -11.50
CA HIS A 292 -11.77 2.61 -10.55
C HIS A 292 -10.84 2.36 -9.36
N ILE A 293 -9.56 2.07 -9.64
CA ILE A 293 -8.56 1.87 -8.58
C ILE A 293 -8.36 3.12 -7.72
N ALA A 294 -8.38 4.32 -8.30
CA ALA A 294 -8.32 5.56 -7.53
C ALA A 294 -9.49 5.68 -6.55
N GLY A 295 -10.70 5.28 -6.96
CA GLY A 295 -11.88 5.22 -6.07
C GLY A 295 -11.69 4.24 -4.91
N LEU A 296 -11.19 3.03 -5.19
CA LEU A 296 -10.89 2.03 -4.14
C LEU A 296 -9.80 2.51 -3.18
N ILE A 297 -8.74 3.14 -3.70
CA ILE A 297 -7.68 3.71 -2.86
C ILE A 297 -8.24 4.81 -1.96
N ALA A 298 -9.11 5.69 -2.47
CA ALA A 298 -9.73 6.73 -1.67
C ALA A 298 -10.58 6.14 -0.51
N LEU A 299 -11.30 5.04 -0.74
CA LEU A 299 -12.02 4.33 0.33
C LEU A 299 -11.06 3.71 1.36
N ILE A 300 -9.93 3.17 0.92
CA ILE A 300 -8.90 2.66 1.83
C ILE A 300 -8.32 3.79 2.67
N GLU A 301 -7.98 4.93 2.07
CA GLU A 301 -7.48 6.13 2.79
C GLU A 301 -8.50 6.64 3.81
N GLU A 302 -9.77 6.80 3.41
CA GLU A 302 -10.84 7.25 4.30
C GLU A 302 -11.03 6.32 5.51
N ARG A 303 -10.93 4.99 5.31
CA ARG A 303 -10.98 4.02 6.42
C ARG A 303 -9.82 4.21 7.41
N PHE A 304 -8.61 4.44 6.91
CA PHE A 304 -7.43 4.68 7.76
C PHE A 304 -7.52 6.00 8.51
N ASP A 305 -8.03 7.06 7.86
CA ASP A 305 -8.30 8.34 8.50
C ASP A 305 -9.35 8.21 9.61
N LEU A 306 -10.42 7.45 9.38
CA LEU A 306 -11.42 7.16 10.41
C LEU A 306 -10.84 6.37 11.58
N LYS A 307 -10.00 5.36 11.32
CA LYS A 307 -9.29 4.60 12.36
C LYS A 307 -8.42 5.54 13.21
N ALA A 308 -7.68 6.46 12.58
CA ALA A 308 -6.87 7.44 13.31
C ALA A 308 -7.73 8.40 14.15
N GLN A 309 -8.89 8.83 13.63
CA GLN A 309 -9.83 9.68 14.38
C GLN A 309 -10.44 8.96 15.59
N VAL A 310 -10.80 7.67 15.45
CA VAL A 310 -11.27 6.83 16.58
C VAL A 310 -10.22 6.78 17.68
N GLN A 311 -8.96 6.51 17.31
CA GLN A 311 -7.84 6.43 18.26
C GLN A 311 -7.57 7.79 18.94
N ALA A 312 -7.56 8.88 18.17
CA ALA A 312 -7.37 10.22 18.72
C ALA A 312 -8.49 10.60 19.71
N LEU A 313 -9.75 10.32 19.37
CA LEU A 313 -10.88 10.60 20.25
C LEU A 313 -10.83 9.75 21.53
N ARG A 314 -10.46 8.47 21.42
CA ARG A 314 -10.26 7.59 22.59
C ARG A 314 -9.19 8.13 23.53
N GLN A 315 -8.05 8.60 22.99
CA GLN A 315 -6.99 9.20 23.79
C GLN A 315 -7.45 10.48 24.50
N GLN A 316 -8.19 11.35 23.80
CA GLN A 316 -8.75 12.57 24.39
C GLN A 316 -9.73 12.26 25.52
N LEU A 317 -10.63 11.30 25.33
CA LEU A 317 -11.59 10.88 26.36
C LEU A 317 -10.88 10.26 27.57
N THR A 318 -9.86 9.43 27.35
CA THR A 318 -9.07 8.81 28.42
C THR A 318 -8.38 9.87 29.26
N PHE A 319 -7.70 10.84 28.62
CA PHE A 319 -7.05 11.95 29.30
C PHE A 319 -8.04 12.78 30.12
N ALA A 320 -9.23 13.02 29.59
CA ALA A 320 -10.28 13.77 30.28
C ALA A 320 -10.82 13.05 31.53
N GLN A 321 -10.86 11.71 31.51
CA GLN A 321 -11.27 10.89 32.65
C GLN A 321 -10.20 10.81 33.75
N THR A 322 -8.91 10.82 33.39
CA THR A 322 -7.81 10.67 34.35
C THR A 322 -7.32 12.00 34.93
N ALA A 323 -7.49 13.12 34.22
CA ALA A 323 -7.08 14.45 34.69
C ALA A 323 -7.64 14.89 36.09
N PRO A 324 -8.85 14.48 36.53
CA PRO A 324 -9.34 14.79 37.87
C PRO A 324 -8.61 14.04 39.00
N ALA A 325 -8.06 12.85 38.75
CA ALA A 325 -7.40 12.03 39.77
C ALA A 325 -6.05 12.63 40.23
N ASP A 326 -5.33 13.28 39.31
CA ASP A 326 -4.06 13.95 39.60
C ASP A 326 -4.23 15.31 40.29
N ALA A 327 -5.37 15.97 40.09
CA ALA A 327 -5.71 17.23 40.77
C ALA A 327 -6.13 16.99 42.23
N ALA A 328 -6.76 15.84 42.53
CA ALA A 328 -7.16 15.45 43.88
C ALA A 328 -5.95 15.21 44.83
N HIS A 329 -4.75 14.96 44.30
CA HIS A 329 -3.54 14.78 45.09
C HIS A 329 -2.82 16.10 45.46
N ARG A 330 -3.26 17.26 44.95
CA ARG A 330 -2.53 18.54 45.11
C ARG A 330 -3.21 19.60 45.98
N GLY A 331 -4.31 19.31 46.66
CA GLY A 331 -4.97 20.30 47.52
C GLY A 331 -5.82 19.70 48.64
N HIS A 332 -5.41 19.95 49.89
CA HIS A 332 -6.17 19.65 51.13
C HIS A 332 -7.44 20.50 51.31
N ASN A 333 -8.04 20.99 50.23
CA ASN A 333 -9.29 21.72 50.26
C ASN A 333 -10.27 20.94 49.37
N GLN A 334 -10.98 20.00 49.98
CA GLN A 334 -12.07 19.24 49.34
C GLN A 334 -13.32 20.14 49.29
N PRO A 335 -13.70 20.75 48.14
CA PRO A 335 -15.11 20.91 47.84
C PRO A 335 -15.70 19.51 47.59
N PRO A 336 -17.00 19.29 47.87
CA PRO A 336 -17.61 17.98 47.75
C PRO A 336 -17.47 17.44 46.32
N GLU A 337 -17.25 16.14 46.26
CA GLU A 337 -17.10 15.24 45.10
C GLU A 337 -17.38 15.88 43.74
N LEU A 338 -16.35 15.92 42.89
CA LEU A 338 -16.52 16.23 41.48
C LEU A 338 -17.46 15.19 40.86
N ILE A 339 -18.67 15.68 40.60
CA ILE A 339 -19.72 15.17 39.71
C ILE A 339 -20.52 13.96 40.22
N ASP A 340 -21.65 14.24 40.88
CA ASP A 340 -22.89 13.47 40.67
C ASP A 340 -23.31 13.65 39.20
N SER A 341 -22.55 13.06 38.29
CA SER A 341 -22.98 12.92 36.91
C SER A 341 -24.23 12.07 37.00
N ALA A 342 -25.33 12.50 36.38
CA ALA A 342 -26.51 11.64 36.35
C ALA A 342 -26.04 10.26 35.85
N PRO A 343 -26.40 9.14 36.52
CA PRO A 343 -25.89 7.80 36.17
C PRO A 343 -25.98 7.49 34.67
N GLU A 344 -26.97 8.08 33.99
CA GLU A 344 -27.15 8.03 32.55
C GLU A 344 -25.96 8.61 31.75
N VAL A 345 -25.35 9.72 32.16
CA VAL A 345 -24.21 10.33 31.46
C VAL A 345 -22.97 9.45 31.58
N GLN A 346 -22.70 8.91 32.77
CA GLN A 346 -21.59 7.98 32.97
C GLN A 346 -21.78 6.69 32.15
N ARG A 347 -23.02 6.22 32.06
CA ARG A 347 -23.40 5.12 31.18
C ARG A 347 -23.14 5.46 29.71
N GLN A 348 -23.52 6.65 29.24
CA GLN A 348 -23.26 7.06 27.85
C GLN A 348 -21.76 7.18 27.55
N ILE A 349 -20.95 7.66 28.50
CA ILE A 349 -19.49 7.69 28.33
C ILE A 349 -18.96 6.25 28.16
N THR A 350 -19.41 5.31 28.99
CA THR A 350 -19.04 3.89 28.87
C THR A 350 -19.43 3.33 27.50
N ILE A 351 -20.67 3.59 27.06
CA ILE A 351 -21.15 3.19 25.73
C ILE A 351 -20.26 3.78 24.62
N ILE A 352 -19.84 5.03 24.73
CA ILE A 352 -18.93 5.65 23.75
C ILE A 352 -17.60 4.89 23.70
N PHE A 353 -16.98 4.55 24.83
CA PHE A 353 -15.74 3.78 24.83
C PHE A 353 -15.89 2.41 24.17
N ASP A 354 -16.93 1.65 24.54
CA ASP A 354 -17.22 0.34 23.94
C ASP A 354 -17.47 0.47 22.42
N THR A 355 -18.19 1.51 22.02
CA THR A 355 -18.49 1.78 20.61
C THR A 355 -17.24 2.18 19.83
N LEU A 356 -16.31 2.92 20.43
CA LEU A 356 -15.01 3.24 19.83
C LEU A 356 -14.13 2.00 19.69
N ASP A 357 -14.15 1.08 20.66
CA ASP A 357 -13.46 -0.22 20.55
C ASP A 357 -14.04 -1.06 19.40
N ASP A 358 -15.36 -1.07 19.25
CA ASP A 358 -16.03 -1.74 18.14
C ASP A 358 -15.70 -1.07 16.79
N ALA A 359 -15.64 0.26 16.75
CA ALA A 359 -15.23 1.03 15.57
C ALA A 359 -13.80 0.68 15.14
N GLU A 360 -12.85 0.69 16.07
CA GLU A 360 -11.45 0.37 15.79
C GLU A 360 -11.28 -1.06 15.27
N LYS A 361 -11.95 -2.03 15.91
CA LYS A 361 -11.94 -3.44 15.47
C LYS A 361 -12.53 -3.60 14.07
N GLU A 362 -13.65 -2.94 13.78
CA GLU A 362 -14.31 -3.04 12.48
C GLU A 362 -13.48 -2.38 11.38
N LEU A 363 -13.00 -1.16 11.60
CA LEU A 363 -12.18 -0.40 10.64
C LEU A 363 -10.80 -1.03 10.41
N SER A 364 -10.30 -1.84 11.34
CA SER A 364 -9.05 -2.60 11.17
C SER A 364 -9.19 -3.81 10.24
N LYS A 365 -10.40 -4.21 9.87
CA LYS A 365 -10.62 -5.28 8.88
C LYS A 365 -10.32 -4.78 7.49
N PHE A 366 -9.70 -5.62 6.66
CA PHE A 366 -9.48 -5.34 5.23
C PHE A 366 -10.78 -5.02 4.49
N ALA A 367 -11.84 -5.77 4.80
CA ALA A 367 -13.19 -5.56 4.28
C ALA A 367 -14.15 -5.34 5.46
N PRO A 368 -14.32 -4.10 5.94
CA PRO A 368 -15.25 -3.81 7.02
C PRO A 368 -16.69 -4.05 6.58
N SER A 369 -17.56 -4.42 7.53
CA SER A 369 -18.98 -4.62 7.30
C SER A 369 -19.73 -3.29 7.34
N PRO A 370 -20.37 -2.86 6.24
CA PRO A 370 -21.07 -1.58 6.21
C PRO A 370 -22.27 -1.52 7.16
N SER A 371 -23.00 -2.62 7.31
CA SER A 371 -24.12 -2.69 8.25
C SER A 371 -23.63 -2.53 9.69
N ARG A 372 -22.47 -3.09 10.02
CA ARG A 372 -21.87 -2.94 11.35
C ARG A 372 -21.37 -1.52 11.58
N LEU A 373 -20.68 -0.93 10.61
CA LEU A 373 -20.23 0.47 10.67
C LEU A 373 -21.39 1.45 10.82
N LYS A 374 -22.50 1.22 10.11
CA LYS A 374 -23.72 2.03 10.28
C LYS A 374 -24.26 1.96 11.71
N VAL A 375 -24.36 0.75 12.29
CA VAL A 375 -24.79 0.56 13.68
C VAL A 375 -23.86 1.29 14.66
N ILE A 376 -22.54 1.21 14.44
CA ILE A 376 -21.53 1.92 15.25
C ILE A 376 -21.71 3.44 15.14
N GLY A 377 -21.85 3.96 13.92
CA GLY A 377 -22.07 5.39 13.69
C GLY A 377 -23.34 5.91 14.36
N GLU A 378 -24.46 5.19 14.22
CA GLU A 378 -25.75 5.52 14.86
C GLU A 378 -25.65 5.50 16.40
N ALA A 379 -24.91 4.54 16.97
CA ALA A 379 -24.68 4.47 18.41
C ALA A 379 -23.92 5.70 18.92
N LEU A 380 -22.83 6.12 18.24
CA LEU A 380 -22.08 7.34 18.60
C LEU A 380 -22.97 8.60 18.52
N LEU A 381 -23.77 8.72 17.46
CA LEU A 381 -24.69 9.84 17.28
C LEU A 381 -25.74 9.93 18.40
N ASN A 382 -26.31 8.79 18.78
CA ASN A 382 -27.29 8.73 19.85
C ASN A 382 -26.67 9.10 21.20
N SER A 383 -25.50 8.57 21.54
CA SER A 383 -24.80 8.93 22.78
C SER A 383 -24.43 10.41 22.82
N ALA A 384 -23.95 10.98 21.71
CA ALA A 384 -23.69 12.42 21.61
C ALA A 384 -24.97 13.25 21.83
N ALA A 385 -26.10 12.84 21.26
CA ALA A 385 -27.38 13.53 21.44
C ALA A 385 -27.89 13.48 22.90
N ILE A 386 -27.73 12.35 23.59
CA ILE A 386 -28.12 12.20 25.00
C ILE A 386 -27.26 13.12 25.89
N ILE A 387 -25.93 13.12 25.71
CA ILE A 387 -25.03 13.99 26.47
C ILE A 387 -25.33 15.47 26.19
N ALA A 388 -25.58 15.83 24.93
CA ALA A 388 -25.95 17.20 24.55
C ALA A 388 -27.23 17.68 25.25
N ARG A 389 -28.27 16.83 25.29
CA ARG A 389 -29.53 17.13 25.99
C ARG A 389 -29.32 17.31 27.49
N TYR A 390 -28.49 16.46 28.10
CA TYR A 390 -28.14 16.61 29.51
C TYR A 390 -27.43 17.95 29.79
N CYS A 391 -26.39 18.28 29.02
CA CYS A 391 -25.67 19.55 29.15
C CYS A 391 -26.60 20.75 28.94
N GLY A 392 -27.49 20.70 27.94
CA GLY A 392 -28.50 21.74 27.70
C GLY A 392 -29.49 21.87 28.86
N GLY A 393 -29.90 20.75 29.47
CA GLY A 393 -30.74 20.73 30.65
C GLY A 393 -30.07 21.37 31.87
N ILE A 394 -28.78 21.11 32.10
CA ILE A 394 -28.00 21.77 33.14
C ILE A 394 -27.87 23.26 32.88
N ALA A 395 -27.52 23.67 31.65
CA ALA A 395 -27.40 25.09 31.29
C ALA A 395 -28.71 25.84 31.53
N ASN A 396 -29.85 25.26 31.12
CA ASN A 396 -31.17 25.85 31.36
C ASN A 396 -31.49 25.99 32.85
N LYS A 397 -31.17 24.97 33.65
CA LYS A 397 -31.31 25.02 35.12
C LYS A 397 -30.37 26.04 35.76
N ALA A 398 -29.14 26.17 35.26
CA ALA A 398 -28.17 27.14 35.75
C ALA A 398 -28.59 28.58 35.44
N VAL A 399 -29.17 28.84 34.27
CA VAL A 399 -29.78 30.14 33.94
C VAL A 399 -30.99 30.42 34.84
N GLY A 400 -31.84 29.42 35.07
CA GLY A 400 -32.98 29.55 36.00
C GLY A 400 -32.57 29.73 37.47
N ALA A 401 -31.47 29.11 37.90
CA ALA A 401 -30.96 29.16 39.28
C ALA A 401 -29.98 30.30 39.54
N ALA A 402 -29.36 30.90 38.50
CA ALA A 402 -28.64 32.16 38.61
C ALA A 402 -29.57 33.31 39.04
N ALA A 403 -30.89 33.14 38.88
CA ALA A 403 -31.89 34.00 39.49
C ALA A 403 -32.10 33.75 41.01
N VAL A 404 -31.51 32.70 41.62
CA VAL A 404 -31.79 32.25 43.01
C VAL A 404 -30.54 31.81 43.84
N ALA A 405 -29.30 32.01 43.37
CA ALA A 405 -28.02 31.87 44.11
C ALA A 405 -27.28 30.50 44.17
N PHE A 406 -25.97 30.60 43.85
CA PHE A 406 -24.74 29.93 44.33
C PHE A 406 -24.58 28.39 44.52
N GLY A 407 -25.55 27.54 44.23
CA GLY A 407 -25.37 26.06 44.32
C GLY A 407 -24.82 25.36 43.05
N THR A 408 -24.81 26.04 41.89
CA THR A 408 -24.72 25.39 40.55
C THR A 408 -23.33 25.33 39.91
N ALA A 409 -22.29 25.88 40.56
CA ALA A 409 -20.98 26.08 39.94
C ALA A 409 -20.30 24.75 39.51
N GLY A 410 -20.41 23.68 40.31
CA GLY A 410 -19.79 22.38 40.00
C GLY A 410 -20.43 21.67 38.80
N GLY A 411 -21.76 21.64 38.72
CA GLY A 411 -22.49 21.00 37.61
C GLY A 411 -22.29 21.73 36.28
N ALA A 412 -22.19 23.06 36.30
CA ALA A 412 -21.91 23.85 35.10
C ALA A 412 -20.50 23.58 34.53
N LEU A 413 -19.48 23.46 35.39
CA LEU A 413 -18.12 23.13 34.97
C LEU A 413 -18.02 21.69 34.40
N ALA A 414 -18.72 20.73 35.01
CA ALA A 414 -18.79 19.37 34.50
C ALA A 414 -19.48 19.29 33.13
N ALA A 415 -20.63 19.94 32.97
CA ALA A 415 -21.34 20.02 31.70
C ALA A 415 -20.51 20.72 30.61
N ALA A 416 -19.75 21.76 30.98
CA ALA A 416 -18.84 22.48 30.09
C ALA A 416 -17.63 21.66 29.65
N LYS A 417 -17.19 20.67 30.43
CA LYS A 417 -16.17 19.69 29.98
C LYS A 417 -16.77 18.64 29.06
N LEU A 418 -17.95 18.11 29.40
CA LEU A 418 -18.62 17.08 28.59
C LEU A 418 -19.03 17.58 27.21
N ILE A 419 -19.49 18.84 27.10
CA ILE A 419 -19.91 19.42 25.83
C ILE A 419 -18.75 19.51 24.81
N GLN A 420 -17.50 19.55 25.27
CA GLN A 420 -16.32 19.56 24.39
C GLN A 420 -16.18 18.26 23.59
N PHE A 421 -16.70 17.13 24.09
CA PHE A 421 -16.63 15.83 23.43
C PHE A 421 -17.85 15.52 22.54
N VAL A 422 -18.97 16.21 22.76
CA VAL A 422 -20.21 16.00 21.98
C VAL A 422 -19.97 16.21 20.48
N THR A 423 -19.32 17.32 20.11
CA THR A 423 -19.06 17.63 18.70
C THR A 423 -18.12 16.61 18.05
N PRO A 424 -16.94 16.29 18.61
CA PRO A 424 -16.07 15.23 18.07
C PRO A 424 -16.76 13.87 17.92
N VAL A 425 -17.50 13.40 18.95
CA VAL A 425 -18.22 12.12 18.90
C VAL A 425 -19.29 12.14 17.80
N LYS A 426 -20.05 13.23 17.69
CA LYS A 426 -21.06 13.40 16.65
C LYS A 426 -20.42 13.38 15.25
N THR A 427 -19.38 14.19 15.02
CA THR A 427 -18.69 14.26 13.73
C THR A 427 -18.13 12.91 13.31
N LEU A 428 -17.52 12.17 14.24
CA LEU A 428 -17.03 10.82 13.98
C LEU A 428 -18.16 9.85 13.64
N GLY A 429 -19.26 9.87 14.40
CA GLY A 429 -20.44 9.05 14.12
C GLY A 429 -21.05 9.32 12.74
N GLN A 430 -21.11 10.59 12.31
CA GLN A 430 -21.53 10.97 10.95
C GLN A 430 -20.56 10.42 9.90
N SER A 431 -19.26 10.63 10.10
CA SER A 431 -18.22 10.20 9.15
C SER A 431 -18.19 8.67 8.97
N ILE A 432 -18.35 7.90 10.05
CA ILE A 432 -18.44 6.43 9.98
C ILE A 432 -19.71 6.00 9.22
N THR A 433 -20.84 6.68 9.43
CA THR A 433 -22.10 6.38 8.74
C THR A 433 -22.00 6.69 7.25
N ASP A 434 -21.42 7.83 6.90
CA ASP A 434 -21.21 8.25 5.51
C ASP A 434 -20.26 7.30 4.79
N PHE A 435 -19.17 6.89 5.44
CA PHE A 435 -18.24 5.88 4.92
C PHE A 435 -18.94 4.53 4.69
N ALA A 436 -19.79 4.08 5.62
CA ALA A 436 -20.56 2.86 5.45
C ALA A 436 -21.49 2.91 4.22
N LEU A 437 -22.11 4.06 3.94
CA LEU A 437 -22.94 4.25 2.76
C LEU A 437 -22.13 4.22 1.46
N LYS A 438 -20.96 4.89 1.43
CA LYS A 438 -20.06 4.85 0.28
C LYS A 438 -19.58 3.42 -0.01
N TRP A 439 -19.24 2.66 1.02
CA TRP A 439 -18.78 1.28 0.88
C TRP A 439 -19.84 0.33 0.33
N LEU A 440 -21.14 0.59 0.57
CA LEU A 440 -22.24 -0.20 -0.01
C LEU A 440 -22.47 0.08 -1.51
N GLY A 441 -22.13 1.28 -1.97
CA GLY A 441 -22.35 1.70 -3.36
C GLY A 441 -21.16 1.49 -4.29
N GLY A 442 -20.01 1.05 -3.76
CA GLY A 442 -18.74 0.87 -4.48
C GLY A 442 -18.51 -0.51 -5.06
#